data_AF-A0A1W9ML30-F1
#
_entry.id   AF-A0A1W9ML30-F1
#
_cell.length_a   1.000
_cell.length_b   1.000
_cell.length_c   1.000
_cell.angle_alpha   90.00
_cell.angle_beta   90.00
_cell.angle_gamma   90.00
#
_symmetry.space_group_name_H-M   'P 1'
#
loop_
_entity.id
_entity.type
_entity.pdbx_description
1 polymer ?
#
loop_
_entity_poly.entity_id
_entity_poly.type
_entity_poly.pdbx_seq_one_letter_code
_entity_poly.pdbx_strand_id
1 'polypeptide(L)'
;NSTEKDHNEGLYKGLKTFTMKPGDKFATIMVPNSTLEALLADPETPDANKIPIFSLSLLNPAYDMYFGQLAKIDEIGNAFVFEDMLLDADSDRDYNDLIVQITGVSVYAPTLDNPELGFSYDWRMVENPVIPHIIVSEPDPETLWMTVTLKSPADIIVYDPAGRYIGKNGGTIPGATFEFDKNGHQIVSLPAVEWTESGYYRIVLQGINGGGLYHLELKGFKGKTEISSQETPFTIEPHQTLVTFVSAEDFLDFGTVEFDAPTAPLSFEETSLLFDFDADGDTDDADIAKISAIWNSCVGDEKYDQFYDLDGDGCITVMDIMQVTTNITPDQSGEDSE
;
A
#
# COMPACT_ATOMS: atom_id res chain seq x y z
N ASN A 1 -16.60 -11.35 24.39
CA ASN A 1 -18.01 -10.95 24.56
C ASN A 1 -18.06 -9.66 25.35
N SER A 2 -18.46 -8.56 24.73
CA SER A 2 -18.77 -7.32 25.46
C SER A 2 -19.92 -7.59 26.44
N THR A 3 -19.91 -6.89 27.58
CA THR A 3 -20.96 -6.91 28.59
C THR A 3 -21.97 -5.76 28.44
N GLU A 4 -21.81 -4.91 27.41
CA GLU A 4 -22.81 -3.89 27.07
C GLU A 4 -24.14 -4.54 26.70
N LYS A 5 -25.24 -3.84 27.04
CA LYS A 5 -26.60 -4.31 26.74
C LYS A 5 -26.97 -4.16 25.26
N ASP A 6 -26.30 -3.28 24.53
CA ASP A 6 -26.69 -2.82 23.19
C ASP A 6 -25.64 -3.19 22.13
N HIS A 7 -25.30 -4.48 22.03
CA HIS A 7 -24.35 -4.97 21.04
C HIS A 7 -25.04 -5.29 19.70
N ASN A 8 -24.52 -4.74 18.61
CA ASN A 8 -24.90 -5.13 17.26
C ASN A 8 -24.17 -6.43 16.87
N GLU A 9 -24.90 -7.51 16.63
CA GLU A 9 -24.33 -8.77 16.12
C GLU A 9 -24.80 -9.09 14.70
N GLY A 10 -23.97 -9.82 13.96
CA GLY A 10 -24.31 -10.25 12.62
C GLY A 10 -23.17 -11.00 11.95
N LEU A 11 -23.49 -11.67 10.84
CA LEU A 11 -22.46 -12.27 10.00
C LEU A 11 -21.64 -11.18 9.34
N TYR A 12 -20.31 -11.32 9.39
CA TYR A 12 -19.39 -10.50 8.62
C TYR A 12 -19.78 -10.53 7.13
N LYS A 13 -19.97 -9.35 6.54
CA LYS A 13 -20.49 -9.19 5.16
C LYS A 13 -19.39 -9.12 4.09
N GLY A 14 -18.17 -9.55 4.43
CA GLY A 14 -17.02 -9.52 3.54
C GLY A 14 -16.40 -8.13 3.38
N LEU A 15 -15.23 -8.10 2.74
CA LEU A 15 -14.50 -6.89 2.39
C LEU A 15 -15.36 -5.95 1.51
N LYS A 16 -15.21 -4.65 1.72
CA LYS A 16 -15.76 -3.60 0.86
C LYS A 16 -14.60 -2.88 0.18
N THR A 17 -14.75 -2.63 -1.11
CA THR A 17 -13.73 -1.98 -1.94
C THR A 17 -14.30 -0.69 -2.49
N PHE A 18 -13.47 0.35 -2.45
CA PHE A 18 -13.76 1.67 -3.00
C PHE A 18 -12.63 2.06 -3.95
N THR A 19 -12.97 2.63 -5.10
CA THR A 19 -11.98 3.11 -6.06
C THR A 19 -11.67 4.58 -5.79
N MET A 20 -10.39 4.90 -5.59
CA MET A 20 -9.88 6.25 -5.34
C MET A 20 -8.68 6.51 -6.26
N LYS A 21 -8.41 7.78 -6.57
CA LYS A 21 -7.18 8.20 -7.25
C LYS A 21 -6.07 8.42 -6.21
N PRO A 22 -4.79 8.25 -6.58
CA PRO A 22 -3.68 8.69 -5.74
C PRO A 22 -3.85 10.16 -5.33
N GLY A 23 -3.66 10.45 -4.04
CA GLY A 23 -3.88 11.78 -3.45
C GLY A 23 -5.31 12.09 -3.01
N ASP A 24 -6.31 11.27 -3.40
CA ASP A 24 -7.67 11.45 -2.91
C ASP A 24 -7.71 11.34 -1.38
N LYS A 25 -8.47 12.26 -0.76
CA LYS A 25 -8.71 12.27 0.68
C LYS A 25 -10.10 11.73 0.94
N PHE A 26 -10.24 10.91 1.98
CA PHE A 26 -11.54 10.47 2.48
C PHE A 26 -11.73 10.90 3.93
N ALA A 27 -12.98 10.95 4.34
CA ALA A 27 -13.41 11.07 5.72
C ALA A 27 -14.50 10.03 5.97
N THR A 28 -14.62 9.57 7.21
CA THR A 28 -15.70 8.68 7.61
C THR A 28 -16.73 9.45 8.41
N ILE A 29 -17.98 9.00 8.30
CA ILE A 29 -19.11 9.47 9.07
C ILE A 29 -19.73 8.23 9.68
N MET A 30 -19.71 8.14 11.00
CA MET A 30 -20.54 7.20 11.71
C MET A 30 -21.87 7.87 12.02
N VAL A 31 -22.97 7.19 11.69
CA VAL A 31 -24.31 7.65 12.03
C VAL A 31 -24.89 6.66 13.03
N PRO A 32 -24.84 6.96 14.33
CA PRO A 32 -25.36 6.07 15.36
C PRO A 32 -26.87 5.87 15.18
N ASN A 33 -27.35 4.65 15.46
CA ASN A 33 -28.77 4.27 15.49
C ASN A 33 -29.65 4.80 14.33
N SER A 34 -29.08 4.95 13.14
CA SER A 34 -29.76 5.52 11.97
C SER A 34 -29.04 5.16 10.67
N THR A 35 -29.47 5.77 9.57
CA THR A 35 -28.84 5.66 8.25
C THR A 35 -28.39 7.04 7.78
N LEU A 36 -27.41 7.07 6.88
CA LEU A 36 -26.97 8.32 6.28
C LEU A 36 -28.12 9.01 5.52
N GLU A 37 -28.99 8.24 4.87
CA GLU A 37 -30.16 8.75 4.16
C GLU A 37 -31.15 9.45 5.10
N ALA A 38 -31.40 8.88 6.28
CA ALA A 38 -32.27 9.48 7.28
C ALA A 38 -31.66 10.76 7.86
N LEU A 39 -30.35 10.78 8.12
CA LEU A 39 -29.64 11.97 8.56
C LEU A 39 -29.67 13.09 7.51
N LEU A 40 -29.53 12.76 6.22
CA LEU A 40 -29.62 13.75 5.15
C LEU A 40 -31.03 14.36 5.03
N ALA A 41 -32.07 13.61 5.44
CA ALA A 41 -33.44 14.11 5.48
C ALA A 41 -33.72 15.00 6.70
N ASP A 42 -32.97 14.82 7.80
CA ASP A 42 -33.08 15.59 9.05
C ASP A 42 -31.69 15.87 9.67
N PRO A 43 -30.89 16.76 9.07
CA PRO A 43 -29.50 16.97 9.49
C PRO A 43 -29.35 17.72 10.82
N GLU A 44 -30.41 18.37 11.31
CA GLU A 44 -30.43 19.13 12.57
C GLU A 44 -31.10 18.32 13.70
N THR A 45 -31.06 16.99 13.61
CA THR A 45 -31.75 16.13 14.57
C THR A 45 -31.30 16.42 16.01
N PRO A 46 -32.23 16.67 16.95
CA PRO A 46 -31.89 16.90 18.36
C PRO A 46 -31.67 15.60 19.14
N ASP A 47 -31.82 14.45 18.48
CA ASP A 47 -31.63 13.12 19.08
C ASP A 47 -30.14 12.83 19.23
N ALA A 48 -29.65 12.88 20.47
CA ALA A 48 -28.25 12.65 20.79
C ALA A 48 -27.72 11.29 20.27
N ASN A 49 -28.59 10.30 20.12
CA ASN A 49 -28.22 8.96 19.63
C ASN A 49 -28.19 8.87 18.09
N LYS A 50 -28.36 9.99 17.39
CA LYS A 50 -28.31 10.08 15.92
C LYS A 50 -27.38 11.17 15.43
N ILE A 51 -26.64 11.81 16.34
CA ILE A 51 -25.66 12.84 15.98
C ILE A 51 -24.53 12.17 15.19
N PRO A 52 -24.21 12.64 13.97
CA PRO A 52 -23.12 12.07 13.20
C PRO A 52 -21.77 12.33 13.87
N ILE A 53 -20.94 11.30 13.90
CA ILE A 53 -19.55 11.37 14.36
C ILE A 53 -18.65 11.38 13.14
N PHE A 54 -17.94 12.48 12.95
CA PHE A 54 -17.01 12.65 11.83
C PHE A 54 -15.58 12.29 12.23
N SER A 55 -14.83 11.70 11.31
CA SER A 55 -13.37 11.55 11.44
C SER A 55 -12.59 12.87 11.35
N LEU A 56 -13.28 14.00 11.20
CA LEU A 56 -12.70 15.34 11.08
C LEU A 56 -13.03 16.15 12.34
N SER A 57 -12.01 16.48 13.12
CA SER A 57 -12.16 17.12 14.45
C SER A 57 -12.89 18.49 14.43
N LEU A 58 -12.89 19.21 13.30
CA LEU A 58 -13.54 20.52 13.17
C LEU A 58 -15.06 20.46 12.98
N LEU A 59 -15.62 19.29 12.62
CA LEU A 59 -17.04 19.13 12.29
C LEU A 59 -17.88 18.54 13.42
N ASN A 60 -17.28 18.28 14.59
CA ASN A 60 -17.96 17.89 15.82
C ASN A 60 -18.09 19.16 16.72
N PRO A 61 -19.26 19.82 16.86
CA PRO A 61 -19.32 21.27 17.15
C PRO A 61 -19.49 21.75 18.61
N ALA A 62 -19.33 20.96 19.67
CA ALA A 62 -19.33 21.48 21.05
C ALA A 62 -17.91 21.72 21.65
N TYR A 63 -17.31 22.85 21.27
CA TYR A 63 -16.21 23.54 22.00
C TYR A 63 -14.83 22.84 22.12
N ASP A 64 -13.86 23.37 21.35
CA ASP A 64 -12.41 23.17 21.45
C ASP A 64 -11.88 21.73 21.26
N MET A 65 -11.66 21.37 19.98
CA MET A 65 -10.92 20.20 19.50
C MET A 65 -11.34 18.86 20.12
N TYR A 66 -12.34 18.18 19.53
CA TYR A 66 -12.62 16.77 19.82
C TYR A 66 -11.52 15.88 19.26
N PHE A 67 -10.41 15.89 19.98
CA PHE A 67 -9.42 14.86 19.97
C PHE A 67 -10.07 13.61 20.60
N GLY A 68 -10.07 12.49 19.88
CA GLY A 68 -10.43 11.20 20.49
C GLY A 68 -11.81 10.61 20.19
N GLN A 69 -12.53 11.03 19.15
CA GLN A 69 -13.69 10.23 18.67
C GLN A 69 -13.28 8.98 17.90
N LEU A 70 -12.08 9.04 17.34
CA LEU A 70 -11.44 8.00 16.57
C LEU A 70 -10.03 7.85 17.10
N ALA A 71 -9.60 6.61 17.28
CA ALA A 71 -8.22 6.29 17.58
C ALA A 71 -7.69 5.19 16.66
N LYS A 72 -6.38 5.21 16.43
CA LYS A 72 -5.65 4.19 15.68
C LYS A 72 -5.13 3.12 16.63
N ILE A 73 -5.15 1.86 16.20
CA ILE A 73 -4.41 0.78 16.87
C ILE A 73 -3.02 0.66 16.21
N ASP A 74 -1.96 1.12 16.88
CA ASP A 74 -0.62 1.22 16.29
C ASP A 74 -0.03 -0.10 15.79
N GLU A 75 -0.35 -1.20 16.48
CA GLU A 75 0.21 -2.53 16.19
C GLU A 75 -0.57 -3.31 15.12
N ILE A 76 -1.68 -2.77 14.59
CA ILE A 76 -2.58 -3.48 13.66
C ILE A 76 -2.85 -2.64 12.40
N GLY A 77 -1.77 -2.15 11.78
CA GLY A 77 -1.82 -1.40 10.52
C GLY A 77 -2.74 -0.17 10.60
N ASN A 78 -3.58 0.01 9.59
CA ASN A 78 -4.60 1.06 9.55
C ASN A 78 -5.93 0.58 10.15
N ALA A 79 -5.88 0.01 11.35
CA ALA A 79 -7.07 -0.27 12.15
C ALA A 79 -7.46 0.94 13.00
N PHE A 80 -8.75 1.25 13.02
CA PHE A 80 -9.35 2.36 13.71
C PHE A 80 -10.50 1.89 14.57
N VAL A 81 -10.64 2.56 15.71
CA VAL A 81 -11.69 2.33 16.69
C VAL A 81 -12.47 3.63 16.85
N PHE A 82 -13.79 3.52 17.02
CA PHE A 82 -14.69 4.63 17.24
C PHE A 82 -15.41 4.46 18.57
N GLU A 83 -15.67 5.59 19.22
CA GLU A 83 -16.75 5.73 20.20
C GLU A 83 -18.06 5.94 19.46
N ASP A 84 -19.15 5.29 19.91
CA ASP A 84 -20.49 5.50 19.36
C ASP A 84 -21.22 6.74 19.90
N MET A 85 -20.66 7.34 20.95
CA MET A 85 -21.18 8.54 21.61
C MET A 85 -20.15 9.69 21.62
N LEU A 86 -20.66 10.92 21.69
CA LEU A 86 -19.78 12.08 21.84
C LEU A 86 -19.02 12.03 23.18
N LEU A 87 -17.73 12.39 23.21
CA LEU A 87 -16.86 12.31 24.39
C LEU A 87 -17.26 13.25 25.53
N ASP A 88 -17.99 14.31 25.21
CA ASP A 88 -18.57 15.29 26.14
C ASP A 88 -20.02 14.96 26.53
N ALA A 89 -20.58 13.89 25.96
CA ALA A 89 -21.79 13.24 26.41
C ALA A 89 -21.44 12.10 27.40
N ASP A 90 -22.30 11.08 27.51
CA ASP A 90 -22.13 9.94 28.42
C ASP A 90 -21.29 8.79 27.80
N SER A 91 -20.33 9.09 26.92
CA SER A 91 -19.39 8.10 26.36
C SER A 91 -18.56 7.42 27.47
N ASP A 92 -18.43 6.10 27.41
CA ASP A 92 -17.68 5.29 28.36
C ASP A 92 -16.20 5.11 27.99
N ARG A 93 -15.80 5.59 26.80
CA ARG A 93 -14.41 5.77 26.37
C ARG A 93 -13.66 4.46 26.26
N ASP A 94 -14.36 3.41 25.86
CA ASP A 94 -13.77 2.09 25.71
C ASP A 94 -13.40 1.75 24.25
N TYR A 95 -13.84 2.54 23.27
CA TYR A 95 -13.50 2.43 21.86
C TYR A 95 -13.74 1.02 21.29
N ASN A 96 -14.74 0.31 21.80
CA ASN A 96 -15.04 -1.04 21.37
C ASN A 96 -16.23 -1.10 20.37
N ASP A 97 -16.94 0.02 20.19
CA ASP A 97 -18.25 0.06 19.52
C ASP A 97 -18.20 -0.24 18.02
N LEU A 98 -17.21 0.35 17.35
CA LEU A 98 -16.96 0.10 15.93
C LEU A 98 -15.46 0.05 15.67
N ILE A 99 -15.04 -1.08 15.10
CA ILE A 99 -13.65 -1.30 14.75
C ILE A 99 -13.56 -1.62 13.26
N VAL A 100 -12.74 -0.84 12.55
CA VAL A 100 -12.61 -0.93 11.08
C VAL A 100 -11.15 -0.90 10.68
N GLN A 101 -10.78 -1.69 9.67
CA GLN A 101 -9.47 -1.62 9.04
C GLN A 101 -9.62 -1.09 7.61
N ILE A 102 -8.77 -0.13 7.23
CA ILE A 102 -8.77 0.45 5.88
C ILE A 102 -7.38 0.32 5.27
N THR A 103 -7.25 -0.51 4.24
CA THR A 103 -5.98 -0.75 3.53
C THR A 103 -5.83 0.17 2.32
N GLY A 104 -4.59 0.40 1.87
CA GLY A 104 -4.30 1.19 0.66
C GLY A 104 -4.39 2.71 0.84
N VAL A 105 -4.31 3.21 2.08
CA VAL A 105 -4.39 4.63 2.42
C VAL A 105 -3.36 5.01 3.48
N SER A 106 -3.00 6.29 3.55
CA SER A 106 -2.29 6.87 4.70
C SER A 106 -3.28 7.54 5.63
N VAL A 107 -3.21 7.26 6.94
CA VAL A 107 -4.15 7.84 7.93
C VAL A 107 -3.41 8.54 9.05
N TYR A 108 -3.96 9.69 9.46
CA TYR A 108 -3.49 10.48 10.57
C TYR A 108 -4.58 10.53 11.64
N ALA A 109 -4.33 9.86 12.78
CA ALA A 109 -5.22 9.84 13.92
C ALA A 109 -4.40 9.68 15.21
N PRO A 110 -4.92 10.11 16.37
CA PRO A 110 -4.35 9.78 17.66
C PRO A 110 -4.31 8.26 17.87
N THR A 111 -3.34 7.78 18.62
CA THR A 111 -3.22 6.36 18.94
C THR A 111 -4.14 6.02 20.11
N LEU A 112 -4.70 4.81 20.15
CA LEU A 112 -5.57 4.35 21.24
C LEU A 112 -4.85 4.37 22.59
N ASP A 113 -3.53 4.20 22.57
CA ASP A 113 -2.65 4.28 23.73
C ASP A 113 -2.38 5.72 24.20
N ASN A 114 -2.97 6.73 23.56
CA ASN A 114 -2.85 8.10 23.99
C ASN A 114 -3.62 8.32 25.31
N PRO A 115 -2.94 8.68 26.42
CA PRO A 115 -3.59 8.87 27.71
C PRO A 115 -4.65 9.99 27.72
N GLU A 116 -4.62 10.93 26.77
CA GLU A 116 -5.61 12.00 26.65
C GLU A 116 -7.00 11.49 26.23
N LEU A 117 -7.09 10.29 25.67
CA LEU A 117 -8.36 9.66 25.32
C LEU A 117 -9.14 9.20 26.57
N GLY A 118 -8.44 8.95 27.68
CA GLY A 118 -9.07 8.40 28.89
C GLY A 118 -9.44 6.93 28.77
N PHE A 119 -8.87 6.21 27.80
CA PHE A 119 -9.02 4.77 27.61
C PHE A 119 -8.57 4.03 28.88
N SER A 120 -9.52 3.43 29.60
CA SER A 120 -9.30 2.90 30.95
C SER A 120 -9.43 1.38 31.04
N TYR A 121 -10.01 0.75 30.02
CA TYR A 121 -10.20 -0.69 29.94
C TYR A 121 -9.66 -1.24 28.62
N ASP A 122 -8.51 -1.91 28.68
CA ASP A 122 -7.88 -2.48 27.49
C ASP A 122 -8.52 -3.80 27.07
N TRP A 123 -9.60 -3.71 26.28
CA TRP A 123 -10.30 -4.85 25.72
C TRP A 123 -9.44 -5.67 24.74
N ARG A 124 -8.28 -5.16 24.28
CA ARG A 124 -7.31 -5.92 23.47
C ARG A 124 -6.62 -7.02 24.28
N MET A 125 -6.58 -6.88 25.61
CA MET A 125 -5.82 -7.74 26.53
C MET A 125 -6.67 -8.84 27.20
N VAL A 126 -7.96 -8.95 26.86
CA VAL A 126 -8.91 -9.98 27.35
C VAL A 126 -9.39 -10.85 26.18
N GLU A 127 -10.04 -12.01 26.43
CA GLU A 127 -10.58 -12.87 25.35
C GLU A 127 -11.51 -12.08 24.41
N ASN A 128 -10.98 -11.74 23.25
CA ASN A 128 -11.52 -10.73 22.35
C ASN A 128 -11.87 -11.36 20.99
N PRO A 129 -13.14 -11.31 20.58
CA PRO A 129 -13.56 -11.86 19.29
C PRO A 129 -13.16 -10.98 18.10
N VAL A 130 -12.82 -9.70 18.29
CA VAL A 130 -12.66 -8.73 17.20
C VAL A 130 -11.23 -8.62 16.68
N ILE A 131 -10.19 -8.74 17.53
CA ILE A 131 -8.78 -8.71 17.08
C ILE A 131 -8.49 -9.76 16.00
N PRO A 132 -8.95 -11.02 16.10
CA PRO A 132 -8.81 -12.00 15.01
C PRO A 132 -9.49 -11.60 13.70
N HIS A 133 -10.45 -10.67 13.72
CA HIS A 133 -11.19 -10.18 12.55
C HIS A 133 -10.69 -8.83 12.01
N ILE A 134 -9.88 -8.08 12.78
CA ILE A 134 -9.21 -6.84 12.36
C ILE A 134 -7.84 -7.14 11.72
N ILE A 135 -7.42 -8.40 11.79
CA ILE A 135 -6.27 -8.92 11.07
C ILE A 135 -6.80 -9.44 9.74
N VAL A 136 -6.17 -9.04 8.62
CA VAL A 136 -6.20 -9.76 7.33
C VAL A 136 -6.20 -11.23 7.70
N SER A 137 -7.33 -11.93 7.58
CA SER A 137 -7.55 -13.23 8.26
C SER A 137 -6.26 -14.01 8.20
N GLU A 138 -5.67 -14.31 9.37
CA GLU A 138 -4.34 -14.92 9.42
C GLU A 138 -4.33 -16.02 8.37
N PRO A 139 -3.38 -15.99 7.42
CA PRO A 139 -3.38 -16.96 6.35
C PRO A 139 -3.53 -18.32 7.01
N ASP A 140 -4.49 -19.11 6.51
CA ASP A 140 -4.75 -20.46 7.03
C ASP A 140 -3.40 -21.10 7.37
N PRO A 141 -3.25 -21.82 8.50
CA PRO A 141 -1.98 -22.42 8.87
C PRO A 141 -1.31 -23.21 7.74
N GLU A 142 -2.09 -23.67 6.76
CA GLU A 142 -1.63 -24.37 5.57
C GLU A 142 -1.44 -23.49 4.33
N THR A 143 -1.92 -22.24 4.32
CA THR A 143 -1.73 -21.28 3.21
C THR A 143 -0.26 -20.94 3.04
N LEU A 144 0.22 -21.13 1.81
CA LEU A 144 1.50 -20.65 1.35
C LEU A 144 1.39 -19.22 0.82
N TRP A 145 2.32 -18.36 1.19
CA TRP A 145 2.43 -16.99 0.69
C TRP A 145 3.89 -16.51 0.84
N MET A 146 4.21 -15.39 0.21
CA MET A 146 5.57 -14.86 0.20
C MET A 146 5.61 -13.35 0.42
N THR A 147 6.76 -12.83 0.84
CA THR A 147 7.04 -11.40 0.88
C THR A 147 8.27 -11.07 0.06
N VAL A 148 8.18 -10.00 -0.72
CA VAL A 148 9.32 -9.36 -1.38
C VAL A 148 9.63 -8.06 -0.65
N THR A 149 10.80 -7.96 -0.03
CA THR A 149 11.26 -6.79 0.70
C THR A 149 12.43 -6.15 -0.03
N LEU A 150 12.28 -4.89 -0.41
CA LEU A 150 13.34 -4.09 -1.02
C LEU A 150 13.93 -3.14 0.05
N LYS A 151 15.17 -3.41 0.47
CA LYS A 151 15.91 -2.65 1.50
C LYS A 151 16.86 -1.65 0.83
N SER A 152 16.39 -0.41 0.64
CA SER A 152 16.74 0.34 -0.57
C SER A 152 16.10 1.72 -0.64
N PRO A 153 16.76 2.74 -1.23
CA PRO A 153 16.06 3.93 -1.71
C PRO A 153 15.27 3.71 -3.03
N ALA A 154 15.61 2.72 -3.87
CA ALA A 154 14.91 2.38 -5.11
C ALA A 154 13.48 1.91 -4.87
N ASP A 155 12.67 1.95 -5.92
CA ASP A 155 11.27 1.56 -5.90
C ASP A 155 11.02 0.15 -6.40
N ILE A 156 10.08 -0.55 -5.75
CA ILE A 156 9.61 -1.87 -6.16
C ILE A 156 8.23 -1.79 -6.81
N ILE A 157 8.10 -2.45 -7.95
CA ILE A 157 6.83 -2.70 -8.62
C ILE A 157 6.78 -4.21 -8.91
N VAL A 158 5.71 -4.87 -8.49
CA VAL A 158 5.51 -6.30 -8.79
C VAL A 158 4.35 -6.44 -9.76
N TYR A 159 4.55 -7.22 -10.81
CA TYR A 159 3.53 -7.61 -11.78
C TYR A 159 3.20 -9.09 -11.62
N ASP A 160 1.92 -9.44 -11.77
CA ASP A 160 1.48 -10.81 -11.89
C ASP A 160 1.43 -11.27 -13.37
N PRO A 161 1.19 -12.56 -13.64
CA PRO A 161 1.18 -13.08 -15.00
C PRO A 161 0.09 -12.48 -15.91
N ALA A 162 -0.94 -11.85 -15.32
CA ALA A 162 -1.99 -11.16 -16.07
C ALA A 162 -1.64 -9.69 -16.37
N GLY A 163 -0.43 -9.23 -16.01
CA GLY A 163 0.02 -7.86 -16.17
C GLY A 163 -0.55 -6.88 -15.14
N ARG A 164 -1.26 -7.37 -14.11
CA ARG A 164 -1.70 -6.51 -13.00
C ARG A 164 -0.50 -6.20 -12.13
N TYR A 165 -0.43 -5.00 -11.58
CA TYR A 165 0.73 -4.57 -10.79
C TYR A 165 0.35 -4.07 -9.40
N ILE A 166 1.33 -4.03 -8.50
CA ILE A 166 1.26 -3.35 -7.20
C ILE A 166 2.62 -2.73 -6.87
N GLY A 167 2.63 -1.52 -6.30
CA GLY A 167 3.85 -0.79 -5.89
C GLY A 167 3.53 0.52 -5.15
N LYS A 168 4.54 1.37 -4.91
CA LYS A 168 4.34 2.67 -4.19
C LYS A 168 3.27 3.58 -4.81
N ASN A 169 3.09 3.48 -6.13
CA ASN A 169 2.16 4.29 -6.92
C ASN A 169 0.75 3.68 -6.99
N GLY A 170 0.49 2.62 -6.22
CA GLY A 170 -0.79 1.91 -6.17
C GLY A 170 -0.80 0.64 -7.02
N GLY A 171 -1.92 0.37 -7.68
CA GLY A 171 -2.18 -0.89 -8.38
C GLY A 171 -2.88 -1.92 -7.49
N THR A 172 -3.27 -3.05 -8.08
CA THR A 172 -3.93 -4.15 -7.36
C THR A 172 -3.65 -5.49 -8.03
N ILE A 173 -2.98 -6.37 -7.29
CA ILE A 173 -2.95 -7.81 -7.54
C ILE A 173 -3.87 -8.46 -6.48
N PRO A 174 -4.82 -9.34 -6.87
CA PRO A 174 -5.70 -9.97 -5.89
C PRO A 174 -4.94 -10.72 -4.80
N GLY A 175 -5.23 -10.41 -3.54
CA GLY A 175 -4.58 -11.03 -2.39
C GLY A 175 -3.18 -10.51 -2.06
N ALA A 176 -2.64 -9.58 -2.86
CA ALA A 176 -1.37 -8.93 -2.57
C ALA A 176 -1.56 -7.66 -1.74
N THR A 177 -0.53 -7.27 -1.01
CA THR A 177 -0.47 -6.00 -0.28
C THR A 177 0.86 -5.30 -0.52
N PHE A 178 0.87 -3.97 -0.33
CA PHE A 178 2.07 -3.15 -0.35
C PHE A 178 2.11 -2.33 0.94
N GLU A 179 3.26 -2.33 1.61
CA GLU A 179 3.47 -1.58 2.84
C GLU A 179 4.93 -1.13 2.99
N PHE A 180 5.16 -0.22 3.94
CA PHE A 180 6.50 0.19 4.35
C PHE A 180 6.79 -0.35 5.75
N ASP A 181 8.00 -0.87 5.96
CA ASP A 181 8.46 -1.20 7.30
C ASP A 181 8.87 0.07 8.09
N LYS A 182 9.17 -0.10 9.38
CA LYS A 182 9.61 1.00 10.27
C LYS A 182 10.90 1.70 9.83
N ASN A 183 11.70 1.08 8.94
CA ASN A 183 12.93 1.63 8.39
C ASN A 183 12.71 2.26 7.01
N GLY A 184 11.47 2.26 6.50
CA GLY A 184 11.12 2.75 5.17
C GLY A 184 11.39 1.75 4.04
N HIS A 185 11.66 0.48 4.34
CA HIS A 185 11.79 -0.55 3.31
C HIS A 185 10.43 -0.88 2.71
N GLN A 186 10.40 -1.12 1.40
CA GLN A 186 9.18 -1.46 0.67
C GLN A 186 8.93 -2.97 0.77
N ILE A 187 7.74 -3.37 1.19
CA ILE A 187 7.34 -4.77 1.35
C ILE A 187 6.11 -5.04 0.49
N VAL A 188 6.20 -6.07 -0.35
CA VAL A 188 5.07 -6.61 -1.11
C VAL A 188 4.76 -8.01 -0.59
N SER A 189 3.56 -8.21 -0.06
CA SER A 189 3.07 -9.57 0.25
C SER A 189 2.34 -10.12 -0.97
N LEU A 190 2.63 -11.35 -1.35
CA LEU A 190 2.09 -12.02 -2.54
C LEU A 190 1.50 -13.38 -2.14
N PRO A 191 0.30 -13.74 -2.64
CA PRO A 191 -0.24 -15.06 -2.41
C PRO A 191 0.52 -16.10 -3.25
N ALA A 192 0.71 -17.31 -2.71
CA ALA A 192 1.17 -18.43 -3.53
C ALA A 192 -0.07 -19.06 -4.18
N VAL A 193 -0.22 -18.89 -5.50
CA VAL A 193 -1.38 -19.37 -6.25
C VAL A 193 -0.93 -20.18 -7.46
N GLU A 194 -1.71 -21.20 -7.80
CA GLU A 194 -1.62 -21.83 -9.11
C GLU A 194 -2.24 -20.89 -10.13
N TRP A 195 -1.49 -20.59 -11.18
CA TRP A 195 -2.00 -19.81 -12.28
C TRP A 195 -2.65 -20.74 -13.32
N THR A 196 -3.63 -20.23 -14.05
CA THR A 196 -4.23 -20.99 -15.16
C THR A 196 -3.24 -21.20 -16.32
N GLU A 197 -2.21 -20.38 -16.38
CA GLU A 197 -1.09 -20.45 -17.31
C GLU A 197 0.19 -20.25 -16.49
N SER A 198 1.23 -21.05 -16.75
CA SER A 198 2.50 -20.98 -16.01
C SER A 198 2.99 -19.53 -15.97
N GLY A 199 3.18 -19.00 -14.77
CA GLY A 199 3.36 -17.57 -14.60
C GLY A 199 4.26 -17.22 -13.43
N TYR A 200 5.07 -16.19 -13.63
CA TYR A 200 5.95 -15.64 -12.62
C TYR A 200 5.40 -14.32 -12.12
N TYR A 201 5.65 -14.03 -10.83
CA TYR A 201 5.68 -12.65 -10.40
C TYR A 201 6.93 -12.00 -10.97
N ARG A 202 6.75 -10.93 -11.75
CA ARG A 202 7.84 -10.11 -12.28
C ARG A 202 8.10 -8.97 -11.32
N ILE A 203 9.28 -8.96 -10.71
CA ILE A 203 9.70 -7.94 -9.75
C ILE A 203 10.56 -6.93 -10.48
N VAL A 204 10.06 -5.71 -10.59
CA VAL A 204 10.71 -4.57 -11.25
C VAL A 204 11.24 -3.61 -10.20
N LEU A 205 12.49 -3.19 -10.38
CA LEU A 205 13.22 -2.34 -9.47
C LEU A 205 13.65 -1.09 -10.23
N GLN A 206 13.34 0.09 -9.69
CA GLN A 206 13.60 1.38 -10.34
C GLN A 206 14.57 2.20 -9.48
N GLY A 207 15.79 2.36 -9.97
CA GLY A 207 16.87 3.03 -9.26
C GLY A 207 16.62 4.53 -9.14
N ILE A 208 16.46 5.03 -7.90
CA ILE A 208 16.38 6.47 -7.66
C ILE A 208 17.74 7.03 -7.21
N ASN A 209 17.85 8.35 -7.26
CA ASN A 209 18.96 9.20 -6.84
C ASN A 209 20.09 8.54 -5.99
N GLY A 210 21.34 8.70 -6.43
CA GLY A 210 22.54 8.31 -5.66
C GLY A 210 23.01 6.86 -5.86
N GLY A 211 22.18 6.00 -6.46
CA GLY A 211 22.54 4.61 -6.73
C GLY A 211 22.99 3.87 -5.46
N GLY A 212 23.81 2.83 -5.63
CA GLY A 212 24.51 2.19 -4.51
C GLY A 212 24.17 0.73 -4.29
N LEU A 213 24.40 0.25 -3.06
CA LEU A 213 24.20 -1.15 -2.68
C LEU A 213 22.78 -1.34 -2.12
N TYR A 214 22.09 -2.32 -2.66
CA TYR A 214 20.70 -2.66 -2.38
C TYR A 214 20.59 -4.12 -1.98
N HIS A 215 19.51 -4.46 -1.29
CA HIS A 215 19.18 -5.82 -0.91
C HIS A 215 17.74 -6.14 -1.27
N LEU A 216 17.53 -7.22 -2.02
CA LEU A 216 16.22 -7.80 -2.26
C LEU A 216 16.12 -9.06 -1.40
N GLU A 217 15.12 -9.10 -0.53
CA GLU A 217 14.84 -10.24 0.34
C GLU A 217 13.50 -10.86 -0.07
N LEU A 218 13.51 -12.15 -0.35
CA LEU A 218 12.33 -12.95 -0.63
C LEU A 218 12.16 -13.96 0.49
N LYS A 219 10.99 -13.96 1.15
CA LYS A 219 10.64 -14.94 2.20
C LYS A 219 9.39 -15.67 1.83
N GLY A 220 9.39 -16.98 2.04
CA GLY A 220 8.26 -17.87 1.89
C GLY A 220 7.71 -18.30 3.25
N PHE A 221 6.39 -18.29 3.38
CA PHE A 221 5.67 -18.59 4.61
C PHE A 221 4.63 -19.68 4.39
N LYS A 222 4.41 -20.48 5.43
CA LYS A 222 3.25 -21.35 5.59
C LYS A 222 2.50 -20.92 6.85
N GLY A 223 1.30 -20.36 6.68
CA GLY A 223 0.62 -19.62 7.74
C GLY A 223 1.54 -18.51 8.27
N LYS A 224 1.94 -18.58 9.54
CA LYS A 224 2.88 -17.62 10.15
C LYS A 224 4.34 -18.05 10.16
N THR A 225 4.63 -19.29 9.75
CA THR A 225 5.96 -19.86 9.86
C THR A 225 6.73 -19.54 8.59
N GLU A 226 7.83 -18.80 8.72
CA GLU A 226 8.83 -18.68 7.65
C GLU A 226 9.42 -20.07 7.39
N ILE A 227 9.33 -20.54 6.14
CA ILE A 227 9.84 -21.84 5.71
C ILE A 227 10.98 -21.73 4.71
N SER A 228 11.15 -20.55 4.09
CA SER A 228 12.19 -20.28 3.12
C SER A 228 12.54 -18.79 3.10
N SER A 229 13.79 -18.48 2.80
CA SER A 229 14.30 -17.11 2.76
C SER A 229 15.54 -17.05 1.87
N GLN A 230 15.59 -16.04 1.01
CA GLN A 230 16.74 -15.70 0.17
C GLN A 230 16.93 -14.20 0.19
N GLU A 231 18.16 -13.74 0.36
CA GLU A 231 18.51 -12.33 0.28
C GLU A 231 19.72 -12.15 -0.63
N THR A 232 19.57 -11.29 -1.64
CA THR A 232 20.61 -11.06 -2.65
C THR A 232 20.96 -9.57 -2.70
N PRO A 233 22.25 -9.21 -2.49
CA PRO A 233 22.71 -7.86 -2.70
C PRO A 233 22.90 -7.56 -4.19
N PHE A 234 22.63 -6.33 -4.61
CA PHE A 234 22.84 -5.86 -5.97
C PHE A 234 23.09 -4.35 -6.01
N THR A 235 23.53 -3.85 -7.16
CA THR A 235 23.73 -2.42 -7.43
C THR A 235 22.76 -2.00 -8.51
N ILE A 236 22.06 -0.88 -8.29
CA ILE A 236 21.23 -0.23 -9.31
C ILE A 236 21.64 1.23 -9.41
N GLU A 237 21.87 1.68 -10.64
CA GLU A 237 22.22 3.07 -10.94
C GLU A 237 20.96 3.95 -10.99
N PRO A 238 21.09 5.28 -10.84
CA PRO A 238 19.98 6.19 -11.06
C PRO A 238 19.34 5.98 -12.44
N HIS A 239 18.01 6.00 -12.51
CA HIS A 239 17.20 5.81 -13.71
C HIS A 239 17.33 4.41 -14.36
N GLN A 240 18.06 3.49 -13.73
CA GLN A 240 18.15 2.12 -14.21
C GLN A 240 16.93 1.31 -13.78
N THR A 241 16.37 0.53 -14.71
CA THR A 241 15.44 -0.56 -14.40
C THR A 241 16.22 -1.86 -14.24
N LEU A 242 15.92 -2.63 -13.18
CA LEU A 242 16.29 -4.04 -13.07
C LEU A 242 15.04 -4.90 -12.89
N VAL A 243 15.15 -6.16 -13.27
CA VAL A 243 14.07 -7.14 -13.18
C VAL A 243 14.58 -8.48 -12.66
N THR A 244 13.73 -9.16 -11.89
CA THR A 244 13.86 -10.59 -11.55
C THR A 244 12.48 -11.24 -11.49
N PHE A 245 12.44 -12.56 -11.40
CA PHE A 245 11.22 -13.34 -11.47
C PHE A 245 11.11 -14.29 -10.27
N VAL A 246 9.89 -14.45 -9.76
CA VAL A 246 9.58 -15.39 -8.68
C VAL A 246 8.45 -16.30 -9.12
N SER A 247 8.68 -17.60 -9.00
CA SER A 247 7.70 -18.62 -9.34
C SER A 247 6.81 -18.94 -8.13
N ALA A 248 5.51 -18.63 -8.24
CA ALA A 248 4.54 -19.04 -7.23
C ALA A 248 4.34 -20.56 -7.24
N GLU A 249 4.40 -21.18 -8.41
CA GLU A 249 4.22 -22.63 -8.61
C GLU A 249 5.39 -23.40 -7.99
N ASP A 250 6.64 -22.98 -8.20
CA ASP A 250 7.79 -23.63 -7.56
C ASP A 250 7.71 -23.54 -6.04
N PHE A 251 7.21 -22.40 -5.52
CA PHE A 251 7.01 -22.28 -4.09
C PHE A 251 5.90 -23.21 -3.57
N LEU A 252 4.81 -23.39 -4.33
CA LEU A 252 3.75 -24.34 -3.99
C LEU A 252 4.24 -25.80 -4.00
N ASP A 253 5.04 -26.17 -4.99
CA ASP A 253 5.52 -27.54 -5.19
C ASP A 253 6.65 -27.94 -4.25
N PHE A 254 7.59 -27.02 -4.00
CA PHE A 254 8.84 -27.30 -3.28
C PHE A 254 8.90 -26.67 -1.89
N GLY A 255 8.05 -25.70 -1.57
CA GLY A 255 8.08 -24.97 -0.31
C GLY A 255 9.31 -24.06 -0.15
N THR A 256 10.03 -23.80 -1.24
CA THR A 256 11.20 -22.94 -1.29
C THR A 256 10.96 -21.76 -2.22
N VAL A 257 11.33 -20.56 -1.78
CA VAL A 257 11.32 -19.37 -2.63
C VAL A 257 12.72 -19.15 -3.18
N GLU A 258 12.81 -18.96 -4.50
CA GLU A 258 14.06 -18.67 -5.19
C GLU A 258 13.83 -17.59 -6.24
N PHE A 259 14.85 -16.75 -6.43
CA PHE A 259 14.93 -15.77 -7.49
C PHE A 259 16.39 -15.59 -7.94
N ASP A 260 16.57 -15.21 -9.21
CA ASP A 260 17.87 -14.86 -9.76
C ASP A 260 18.27 -13.43 -9.38
N ALA A 261 19.57 -13.13 -9.38
CA ALA A 261 20.06 -11.77 -9.16
C ALA A 261 19.40 -10.81 -10.16
N PRO A 262 18.86 -9.65 -9.72
CA PRO A 262 18.20 -8.72 -10.63
C PRO A 262 19.14 -8.24 -11.74
N THR A 263 18.64 -8.23 -12.99
CA THR A 263 19.38 -7.82 -14.19
C THR A 263 18.64 -6.74 -14.96
N ALA A 264 19.31 -6.04 -15.86
CA ALA A 264 18.62 -5.12 -16.78
C ALA A 264 17.60 -5.89 -17.65
N PRO A 265 16.44 -5.29 -17.98
CA PRO A 265 15.52 -5.88 -18.94
C PRO A 265 16.20 -6.11 -20.29
N LEU A 266 15.87 -7.23 -20.93
CA LEU A 266 16.46 -7.65 -22.19
C LEU A 266 15.34 -7.81 -23.23
N SER A 267 15.63 -7.40 -24.46
CA SER A 267 14.80 -7.73 -25.61
C SER A 267 14.84 -9.22 -25.93
N PHE A 268 13.99 -9.66 -26.86
CA PHE A 268 14.06 -11.01 -27.45
C PHE A 268 15.43 -11.34 -28.07
N GLU A 269 16.19 -10.33 -28.50
CA GLU A 269 17.54 -10.49 -29.05
C GLU A 269 18.65 -10.36 -27.98
N GLU A 270 18.30 -10.43 -26.69
CA GLU A 270 19.20 -10.31 -25.52
C GLU A 270 19.93 -8.97 -25.44
N THR A 271 19.35 -7.91 -26.01
CA THR A 271 19.88 -6.55 -25.91
C THR A 271 19.27 -5.83 -24.72
N SER A 272 20.10 -5.17 -23.90
CA SER A 272 19.62 -4.35 -22.78
C SER A 272 18.64 -3.27 -23.26
N LEU A 273 17.49 -3.18 -22.61
CA LEU A 273 16.47 -2.17 -22.86
C LEU A 273 16.50 -1.15 -21.72
N LEU A 274 17.13 0.00 -21.98
CA LEU A 274 17.35 1.03 -20.95
C LEU A 274 16.04 1.65 -20.48
N PHE A 275 15.08 1.82 -21.40
CA PHE A 275 13.82 2.53 -21.15
C PHE A 275 12.60 1.59 -21.11
N ASP A 276 12.83 0.28 -21.00
CA ASP A 276 11.82 -0.69 -20.62
C ASP A 276 11.57 -0.56 -19.11
N PHE A 277 10.56 0.23 -18.76
CA PHE A 277 10.25 0.65 -17.40
C PHE A 277 9.29 -0.31 -16.70
N ASP A 278 8.54 -1.16 -17.39
CA ASP A 278 7.76 -2.27 -16.79
C ASP A 278 8.38 -3.66 -16.94
N ALA A 279 9.55 -3.71 -17.56
CA ALA A 279 10.37 -4.89 -17.80
C ALA A 279 9.62 -6.00 -18.56
N ASP A 280 8.73 -5.66 -19.48
CA ASP A 280 7.97 -6.64 -20.25
C ASP A 280 8.72 -7.19 -21.48
N GLY A 281 9.90 -6.64 -21.78
CA GLY A 281 10.80 -7.16 -22.81
C GLY A 281 10.79 -6.37 -24.11
N ASP A 282 10.10 -5.23 -24.16
CA ASP A 282 10.18 -4.25 -25.22
C ASP A 282 10.22 -2.80 -24.68
N THR A 283 10.48 -1.84 -25.57
CA THR A 283 10.36 -0.41 -25.24
C THR A 283 9.27 0.16 -26.12
N ASP A 284 8.11 0.44 -25.54
CA ASP A 284 6.89 0.68 -26.30
C ASP A 284 6.03 1.85 -25.74
N ASP A 285 4.76 1.92 -26.18
CA ASP A 285 3.83 2.96 -25.75
C ASP A 285 3.49 2.87 -24.24
N ALA A 286 3.63 1.70 -23.61
CA ALA A 286 3.43 1.51 -22.17
C ALA A 286 4.51 2.23 -21.37
N ASP A 287 5.77 2.17 -21.80
CA ASP A 287 6.87 2.91 -21.18
C ASP A 287 6.68 4.42 -21.30
N ILE A 288 6.32 4.87 -22.51
CA ILE A 288 6.01 6.28 -22.77
C ILE A 288 4.79 6.72 -21.94
N ALA A 289 3.80 5.85 -21.74
CA ALA A 289 2.64 6.15 -20.92
C ALA A 289 3.01 6.43 -19.46
N LYS A 290 4.00 5.71 -18.89
CA LYS A 290 4.45 5.92 -17.51
C LYS A 290 4.98 7.33 -17.30
N ILE A 291 5.84 7.81 -18.20
CA ILE A 291 6.44 9.15 -18.11
C ILE A 291 5.45 10.25 -18.51
N SER A 292 4.64 10.03 -19.56
CA SER A 292 3.67 11.03 -20.02
C SER A 292 2.52 11.25 -19.02
N ALA A 293 2.20 10.26 -18.17
CA ALA A 293 1.20 10.39 -17.11
C ALA A 293 1.57 11.45 -16.04
N ILE A 294 2.87 11.76 -15.92
CA ILE A 294 3.43 12.73 -14.96
C ILE A 294 4.12 13.90 -15.67
N TRP A 295 3.84 14.09 -16.96
CA TRP A 295 4.34 15.20 -17.78
C TRP A 295 4.09 16.55 -17.10
N ASN A 296 5.08 17.45 -17.18
CA ASN A 296 5.05 18.81 -16.64
C ASN A 296 4.85 18.83 -15.12
N SER A 297 5.43 17.85 -14.43
CA SER A 297 5.64 17.89 -12.99
C SER A 297 7.11 18.18 -12.69
N CYS A 298 7.38 18.93 -11.64
CA CYS A 298 8.73 19.29 -11.20
C CYS A 298 8.92 18.95 -9.72
N VAL A 299 10.19 18.99 -9.26
CA VAL A 299 10.54 18.78 -7.85
C VAL A 299 9.63 19.63 -6.93
N GLY A 300 8.90 18.95 -6.06
CA GLY A 300 7.94 19.56 -5.13
C GLY A 300 6.48 19.37 -5.52
N ASP A 301 6.19 18.99 -6.76
CA ASP A 301 4.85 18.60 -7.18
C ASP A 301 4.49 17.21 -6.66
N GLU A 302 3.22 17.01 -6.28
CA GLU A 302 2.72 15.74 -5.72
C GLU A 302 2.90 14.54 -6.67
N LYS A 303 2.92 14.80 -7.99
CA LYS A 303 3.04 13.77 -9.03
C LYS A 303 4.45 13.61 -9.58
N TYR A 304 5.39 14.44 -9.15
CA TYR A 304 6.76 14.33 -9.62
C TYR A 304 7.37 13.04 -9.10
N ASP A 305 7.87 12.21 -10.01
CA ASP A 305 8.58 10.99 -9.70
C ASP A 305 9.98 11.07 -10.31
N GLN A 306 10.97 11.22 -9.42
CA GLN A 306 12.34 11.48 -9.79
C GLN A 306 12.93 10.42 -10.74
N PHE A 307 12.44 9.18 -10.71
CA PHE A 307 12.91 8.15 -11.61
C PHE A 307 12.77 8.55 -13.09
N TYR A 308 11.75 9.33 -13.44
CA TYR A 308 11.45 9.75 -14.82
C TYR A 308 12.00 11.13 -15.20
N ASP A 309 12.75 11.78 -14.32
CA ASP A 309 13.53 13.00 -14.60
C ASP A 309 14.90 12.58 -15.15
N LEU A 310 14.91 12.15 -16.41
CA LEU A 310 16.01 11.39 -17.03
C LEU A 310 17.22 12.28 -17.36
N ASP A 311 17.02 13.60 -17.53
CA ASP A 311 18.12 14.56 -17.66
C ASP A 311 18.52 15.24 -16.33
N GLY A 312 17.76 15.00 -15.26
CA GLY A 312 18.06 15.48 -13.92
C GLY A 312 17.91 17.00 -13.76
N ASP A 313 17.13 17.66 -14.61
CA ASP A 313 16.91 19.10 -14.56
C ASP A 313 15.91 19.53 -13.47
N GLY A 314 15.26 18.56 -12.82
CA GLY A 314 14.27 18.77 -11.77
C GLY A 314 12.84 18.85 -12.29
N CYS A 315 12.59 18.59 -13.57
CA CYS A 315 11.29 18.65 -14.20
C CYS A 315 11.12 17.55 -15.25
N ILE A 316 9.98 16.86 -15.23
CA ILE A 316 9.63 15.87 -16.24
C ILE A 316 8.99 16.60 -17.42
N THR A 317 9.71 16.69 -18.53
CA THR A 317 9.32 17.45 -19.72
C THR A 317 9.32 16.59 -20.99
N VAL A 318 9.18 17.26 -22.14
CA VAL A 318 9.35 16.61 -23.45
C VAL A 318 10.74 16.02 -23.63
N MET A 319 11.76 16.59 -22.96
CA MET A 319 13.15 16.15 -23.11
C MET A 319 13.33 14.73 -22.59
N ASP A 320 12.73 14.40 -21.44
CA ASP A 320 12.77 13.05 -20.88
C ASP A 320 12.06 12.04 -21.78
N ILE A 321 10.89 12.41 -22.32
CA ILE A 321 10.15 11.55 -23.24
C ILE A 321 10.88 11.35 -24.56
N MET A 322 11.63 12.37 -25.01
CA MET A 322 12.49 12.25 -26.18
C MET A 322 13.60 11.23 -25.97
N GLN A 323 14.15 11.09 -24.76
CA GLN A 323 15.17 10.07 -24.48
C GLN A 323 14.62 8.66 -24.68
N VAL A 324 13.40 8.39 -24.17
CA VAL A 324 12.72 7.10 -24.33
C VAL A 324 12.42 6.81 -25.80
N THR A 325 11.83 7.77 -26.51
CA THR A 325 11.40 7.59 -27.91
C THR A 325 12.54 7.49 -28.92
N THR A 326 13.69 8.10 -28.62
CA THR A 326 14.86 8.06 -29.49
C THR A 326 15.87 6.99 -29.08
N ASN A 327 15.72 6.42 -27.88
CA ASN A 327 16.68 5.53 -27.23
C ASN A 327 18.09 6.17 -27.09
N ILE A 328 18.16 7.50 -26.90
CA ILE A 328 19.40 8.29 -26.80
C ILE A 328 19.54 8.83 -25.38
N THR A 329 20.69 8.59 -24.74
CA THR A 329 21.05 9.23 -23.45
C THR A 329 21.73 10.59 -23.69
N PRO A 330 21.67 11.53 -22.73
CA PRO A 330 22.23 12.88 -22.89
C PRO A 330 23.73 12.87 -23.24
N ASP A 331 24.48 11.87 -22.74
CA ASP A 331 25.92 11.70 -22.98
C ASP A 331 26.25 11.32 -24.44
N GLN A 332 25.28 10.75 -25.18
CA GLN A 332 25.46 10.38 -26.60
C GLN A 332 25.05 11.49 -27.59
N SER A 333 24.42 12.57 -27.12
CA SER A 333 23.99 13.67 -27.99
C SER A 333 25.13 14.59 -28.46
N GLY A 334 26.35 14.41 -27.94
CA GLY A 334 27.50 15.27 -28.18
C GLY A 334 28.55 14.77 -29.19
N GLU A 335 28.45 13.54 -29.70
CA GLU A 335 29.50 12.95 -30.57
C GLU A 335 29.23 13.04 -32.08
N ASP A 336 28.01 13.37 -32.52
CA ASP A 336 27.64 13.35 -33.95
C ASP A 336 27.54 14.74 -34.62
N SER A 337 28.29 15.73 -34.13
CA SER A 337 28.44 17.02 -34.81
C SER A 337 29.88 17.33 -35.21
N GLU A 338 30.39 16.63 -36.23
CA GLU A 338 31.50 17.10 -37.10
C GLU A 338 31.16 17.00 -38.59
#